data_AF-A0AB38WQ54-F1
#
_entry.id   AF-A0AB38WQ54-F1
#
_cell.length_a   1.000
_cell.length_b   1.000
_cell.length_c   1.000
_cell.angle_alpha   90.00
_cell.angle_beta   90.00
_cell.angle_gamma   90.00
#
_symmetry.space_group_name_H-M   'P 1'
#
loop_
_entity.id
_entity.type
_entity.pdbx_description
1 polymer ?
#
loop_
_entity_poly.entity_id
_entity_poly.type
_entity_poly.pdbx_seq_one_letter_code
_entity_poly.pdbx_strand_id
1 'polypeptide(L)'
;MSEIDEIPERIFRMASDALTQANTHAIFNGPGVEHWANMSILDAAHAGELFLKAVIAQAHPLLIFRDLFSLDKSGQELLDIRHIIEHGRTYNLEHLPKLLWVVHGERLPDLDSFEKLRKARNAIQHFCAPDIGCPGDLALTFLYRNIDPLIKRHFSVDAVNFIEPDEIGYLVEHLIRLELSFSSSEVIEISEFVISEALANVSGAYRKNVEQRICQYQREDPNAS
;
A
#
# COMPACT_ATOMS: atom_id res chain seq x y z
N MET A 1 -24.96 -4.34 -14.30
CA MET A 1 -23.51 -4.10 -14.19
C MET A 1 -22.83 -5.20 -14.98
N SER A 2 -21.95 -4.87 -15.91
CA SER A 2 -21.17 -5.86 -16.64
C SER A 2 -20.05 -6.39 -15.74
N GLU A 3 -19.55 -7.61 -15.98
CA GLU A 3 -18.41 -8.15 -15.22
C GLU A 3 -17.13 -7.29 -15.37
N ILE A 4 -17.04 -6.50 -16.44
CA ILE A 4 -15.96 -5.56 -16.70
C ILE A 4 -16.02 -4.38 -15.70
N ASP A 5 -17.22 -3.93 -15.33
CA ASP A 5 -17.42 -2.83 -14.39
C ASP A 5 -16.97 -3.19 -12.96
N GLU A 6 -16.83 -4.49 -12.65
CA GLU A 6 -16.38 -4.99 -11.35
C GLU A 6 -14.85 -5.08 -11.23
N ILE A 7 -14.10 -4.94 -12.33
CA ILE A 7 -12.64 -5.03 -12.34
C ILE A 7 -11.98 -4.10 -11.30
N PRO A 8 -12.35 -2.81 -11.17
CA PRO A 8 -11.72 -1.91 -10.20
C PRO A 8 -11.83 -2.44 -8.76
N GLU A 9 -13.04 -2.89 -8.38
CA GLU A 9 -13.34 -3.41 -7.04
C GLU A 9 -12.61 -4.73 -6.77
N ARG A 10 -12.55 -5.64 -7.76
CA ARG A 10 -11.82 -6.91 -7.64
C ARG A 10 -10.32 -6.67 -7.44
N ILE A 11 -9.73 -5.75 -8.20
CA ILE A 11 -8.33 -5.36 -8.05
C ILE A 11 -8.09 -4.70 -6.69
N PHE A 12 -8.99 -3.82 -6.25
CA PHE A 12 -8.91 -3.15 -4.96
C PHE A 12 -8.84 -4.15 -3.80
N ARG A 13 -9.69 -5.18 -3.78
CA ARG A 13 -9.64 -6.21 -2.72
C ARG A 13 -8.31 -6.96 -2.67
N MET A 14 -7.78 -7.37 -3.82
CA MET A 14 -6.46 -8.01 -3.88
C MET A 14 -5.33 -7.05 -3.44
N ALA A 15 -5.45 -5.76 -3.79
CA ALA A 15 -4.49 -4.75 -3.38
C ALA A 15 -4.47 -4.56 -1.86
N SER A 16 -5.65 -4.62 -1.23
CA SER A 16 -5.82 -4.56 0.22
C SER A 16 -5.17 -5.74 0.93
N ASP A 17 -5.32 -6.97 0.43
CA ASP A 17 -4.64 -8.14 1.00
C ASP A 17 -3.10 -8.02 0.90
N ALA A 18 -2.61 -7.52 -0.24
CA ALA A 18 -1.18 -7.25 -0.43
C ALA A 18 -0.67 -6.12 0.49
N LEU A 19 -1.50 -5.13 0.78
CA LEU A 19 -1.18 -4.06 1.72
C LEU A 19 -1.06 -4.58 3.16
N THR A 20 -1.97 -5.45 3.59
CA THR A 20 -1.88 -6.13 4.89
C THR A 20 -0.55 -6.87 5.03
N GLN A 21 -0.18 -7.67 4.03
CA GLN A 21 1.11 -8.37 4.04
C GLN A 21 2.29 -7.41 4.07
N ALA A 22 2.24 -6.33 3.28
CA ALA A 22 3.32 -5.35 3.24
C ALA A 22 3.51 -4.63 4.60
N ASN A 23 2.42 -4.25 5.26
CA ASN A 23 2.46 -3.64 6.59
C ASN A 23 3.03 -4.62 7.63
N THR A 24 2.50 -5.84 7.71
CA THR A 24 2.95 -6.87 8.66
C THR A 24 4.43 -7.22 8.43
N HIS A 25 4.84 -7.53 7.20
CA HIS A 25 6.22 -7.90 6.91
C HIS A 25 7.23 -6.77 7.12
N ALA A 26 6.80 -5.50 7.08
CA ALA A 26 7.69 -4.37 7.27
C ALA A 26 8.06 -4.13 8.74
N ILE A 27 7.20 -4.53 9.69
CA ILE A 27 7.36 -4.17 11.11
C ILE A 27 7.95 -5.30 11.96
N PHE A 28 7.90 -6.55 11.48
CA PHE A 28 8.46 -7.69 12.20
C PHE A 28 9.88 -8.02 11.74
N ASN A 29 10.75 -8.25 12.72
CA ASN A 29 12.11 -8.73 12.52
C ASN A 29 12.48 -9.69 13.64
N GLY A 30 13.08 -10.84 13.30
CA GLY A 30 13.45 -11.86 14.27
C GLY A 30 13.72 -13.23 13.65
N PRO A 31 14.09 -14.21 14.49
CA PRO A 31 14.28 -15.59 14.04
C PRO A 31 13.00 -16.16 13.42
N GLY A 32 13.11 -16.77 12.24
CA GLY A 32 11.99 -17.33 11.48
C GLY A 32 11.29 -16.34 10.54
N VAL A 33 11.65 -15.05 10.57
CA VAL A 33 11.10 -13.99 9.70
C VAL A 33 12.19 -13.17 9.00
N GLU A 34 13.38 -13.76 8.82
CA GLU A 34 14.59 -13.07 8.36
C GLU A 34 14.46 -12.43 6.96
N HIS A 35 13.51 -12.91 6.17
CA HIS A 35 13.26 -12.42 4.81
C HIS A 35 12.07 -11.47 4.72
N TRP A 36 11.31 -11.28 5.79
CA TRP A 36 10.07 -10.50 5.76
C TRP A 36 10.32 -9.04 5.39
N ALA A 37 11.39 -8.41 5.88
CA ALA A 37 11.75 -7.07 5.45
C ALA A 37 11.92 -6.96 3.92
N ASN A 38 12.56 -7.94 3.27
CA ASN A 38 12.68 -7.95 1.81
C ASN A 38 11.34 -8.29 1.12
N MET A 39 10.55 -9.18 1.70
CA MET A 39 9.19 -9.48 1.20
C MET A 39 8.30 -8.24 1.23
N SER A 40 8.41 -7.41 2.27
CA SER A 40 7.64 -6.16 2.38
C SER A 40 7.85 -5.22 1.19
N ILE A 41 9.05 -5.21 0.57
CA ILE A 41 9.31 -4.45 -0.65
C ILE A 41 8.51 -5.02 -1.84
N LEU A 42 8.46 -6.34 -1.97
CA LEU A 42 7.71 -7.02 -3.02
C LEU A 42 6.20 -6.81 -2.84
N ASP A 43 5.72 -6.97 -1.61
CA ASP A 43 4.32 -6.82 -1.24
C ASP A 43 3.86 -5.36 -1.41
N ALA A 44 4.68 -4.39 -0.95
CA ALA A 44 4.40 -2.97 -1.16
C ALA A 44 4.38 -2.60 -2.64
N ALA A 45 5.31 -3.14 -3.44
CA ALA A 45 5.31 -2.92 -4.89
C ALA A 45 4.07 -3.56 -5.56
N HIS A 46 3.64 -4.73 -5.09
CA HIS A 46 2.46 -5.41 -5.59
C HIS A 46 1.18 -4.64 -5.23
N ALA A 47 1.01 -4.26 -3.96
CA ALA A 47 -0.08 -3.42 -3.47
C ALA A 47 -0.14 -2.11 -4.26
N GLY A 48 0.99 -1.41 -4.40
CA GLY A 48 1.07 -0.17 -5.17
C GLY A 48 0.69 -0.34 -6.65
N GLU A 49 1.11 -1.44 -7.28
CA GLU A 49 0.73 -1.74 -8.66
C GLU A 49 -0.79 -1.95 -8.79
N LEU A 50 -1.38 -2.74 -7.89
CA LEU A 50 -2.80 -3.04 -7.91
C LEU A 50 -3.65 -1.81 -7.56
N PHE A 51 -3.31 -1.03 -6.52
CA PHE A 51 -4.06 0.18 -6.19
C PHE A 51 -4.03 1.21 -7.31
N LEU A 52 -2.87 1.46 -7.92
CA LEU A 52 -2.80 2.37 -9.06
C LEU A 52 -3.66 1.88 -10.22
N LYS A 53 -3.66 0.57 -10.51
CA LYS A 53 -4.57 -0.01 -11.51
C LYS A 53 -6.04 0.16 -11.11
N ALA A 54 -6.40 -0.07 -9.85
CA ALA A 54 -7.76 0.09 -9.37
C ALA A 54 -8.25 1.54 -9.52
N VAL A 55 -7.43 2.53 -9.12
CA VAL A 55 -7.71 3.96 -9.33
C VAL A 55 -7.90 4.28 -10.81
N ILE A 56 -7.00 3.84 -11.68
CA ILE A 56 -7.11 4.07 -13.13
C ILE A 56 -8.38 3.41 -13.70
N ALA A 57 -8.68 2.19 -13.26
CA ALA A 57 -9.84 1.43 -13.70
C ALA A 57 -11.17 2.04 -13.26
N GLN A 58 -11.22 2.84 -12.18
CA GLN A 58 -12.41 3.62 -11.81
C GLN A 58 -12.82 4.61 -12.91
N ALA A 59 -11.88 5.15 -13.68
CA ALA A 59 -12.20 6.02 -14.81
C ALA A 59 -12.75 5.20 -15.99
N HIS A 60 -12.09 4.09 -16.32
CA HIS A 60 -12.59 3.09 -17.25
C HIS A 60 -11.80 1.76 -17.10
N PRO A 61 -12.45 0.61 -16.88
CA PRO A 61 -11.77 -0.66 -16.57
C PRO A 61 -10.71 -1.09 -17.58
N LEU A 62 -10.94 -0.81 -18.86
CA LEU A 62 -10.04 -1.22 -19.94
C LEU A 62 -8.74 -0.40 -20.05
N LEU A 63 -8.61 0.72 -19.35
CA LEU A 63 -7.43 1.59 -19.45
C LEU A 63 -6.16 0.98 -18.83
N ILE A 64 -6.31 -0.05 -17.99
CA ILE A 64 -5.16 -0.75 -17.39
C ILE A 64 -4.46 -1.71 -18.36
N PHE A 65 -5.03 -1.96 -19.55
CA PHE A 65 -4.47 -2.84 -20.56
C PHE A 65 -3.61 -2.07 -21.56
N ARG A 66 -2.45 -2.63 -21.93
CA ARG A 66 -1.51 -2.00 -22.88
C ARG A 66 -1.96 -2.12 -24.32
N ASP A 67 -2.49 -3.28 -24.68
CA ASP A 67 -2.81 -3.65 -26.06
C ASP A 67 -4.33 -3.76 -26.25
N LEU A 68 -5.08 -2.74 -25.81
CA LEU A 68 -6.55 -2.78 -25.76
C LEU A 68 -7.19 -3.22 -27.09
N PHE A 69 -6.74 -2.67 -28.21
CA PHE A 69 -7.27 -3.00 -29.54
C PHE A 69 -6.99 -4.45 -29.97
N SER A 70 -6.01 -5.11 -29.36
CA SER A 70 -5.76 -6.53 -29.61
C SER A 70 -6.76 -7.45 -28.91
N LEU A 71 -7.51 -6.93 -27.93
CA LEU A 71 -8.58 -7.63 -27.23
C LEU A 71 -9.91 -7.57 -27.99
N ASP A 72 -10.01 -6.72 -29.01
CA ASP A 72 -11.17 -6.64 -29.89
C ASP A 72 -11.11 -7.75 -30.94
N LYS A 73 -11.96 -8.76 -30.79
CA LYS A 73 -12.19 -9.75 -31.84
C LYS A 73 -13.20 -9.18 -32.81
N SER A 74 -12.70 -8.77 -33.99
CA SER A 74 -13.51 -8.29 -35.11
C SER A 74 -14.78 -9.13 -35.32
N GLY A 75 -15.94 -8.53 -35.04
CA GLY A 75 -17.26 -9.15 -35.25
C GLY A 75 -18.09 -9.47 -34.00
N GLN A 76 -17.60 -9.21 -32.78
CA GLN A 76 -18.40 -9.29 -31.56
C GLN A 76 -18.79 -7.87 -31.07
N GLU A 77 -20.06 -7.65 -30.71
CA GLU A 77 -20.54 -6.35 -30.21
C GLU A 77 -20.07 -6.03 -28.78
N LEU A 78 -19.70 -7.05 -27.99
CA LEU A 78 -19.28 -6.90 -26.59
C LEU A 78 -17.97 -7.66 -26.35
N LEU A 79 -17.07 -7.04 -25.58
CA LEU A 79 -15.83 -7.66 -25.11
C LEU A 79 -16.15 -8.81 -24.14
N ASP A 80 -15.61 -10.00 -24.43
CA ASP A 80 -15.69 -11.16 -23.56
C ASP A 80 -14.63 -11.11 -22.45
N ILE A 81 -15.06 -11.08 -21.20
CA ILE A 81 -14.20 -11.08 -20.00
C ILE A 81 -13.26 -12.29 -19.96
N ARG A 82 -13.69 -13.47 -20.45
CA ARG A 82 -12.83 -14.66 -20.51
C ARG A 82 -11.66 -14.42 -21.46
N HIS A 83 -11.93 -13.79 -22.61
CA HIS A 83 -10.88 -13.43 -23.55
C HIS A 83 -9.91 -12.41 -22.94
N ILE A 84 -10.42 -11.40 -22.22
CA ILE A 84 -9.61 -10.42 -21.48
C ILE A 84 -8.71 -11.10 -20.43
N ILE A 85 -9.25 -12.07 -19.67
CA ILE A 85 -8.46 -12.80 -18.65
C ILE A 85 -7.33 -13.60 -19.30
N GLU A 86 -7.61 -14.27 -20.42
CA GLU A 86 -6.63 -15.14 -21.08
C GLU A 86 -5.55 -14.38 -21.85
N HIS A 87 -5.88 -13.23 -22.46
CA HIS A 87 -5.02 -12.53 -23.41
C HIS A 87 -4.61 -11.12 -22.95
N GLY A 88 -5.27 -10.60 -21.91
CA GLY A 88 -5.04 -9.27 -21.37
C GLY A 88 -3.63 -9.08 -20.84
N ARG A 89 -2.95 -8.05 -21.34
CA ARG A 89 -1.66 -7.59 -20.81
C ARG A 89 -1.84 -6.23 -20.17
N THR A 90 -1.59 -6.15 -18.86
CA THR A 90 -1.72 -4.89 -18.12
C THR A 90 -0.39 -4.14 -18.02
N TYR A 91 -0.47 -2.84 -17.71
CA TYR A 91 0.71 -2.03 -17.42
C TYR A 91 1.40 -2.50 -16.13
N ASN A 92 2.72 -2.65 -16.16
CA ASN A 92 3.53 -2.89 -14.97
C ASN A 92 3.70 -1.61 -14.15
N LEU A 93 4.04 -1.74 -12.86
CA LEU A 93 4.22 -0.65 -11.89
C LEU A 93 4.92 0.61 -12.44
N GLU A 94 6.01 0.46 -13.20
CA GLU A 94 6.81 1.58 -13.73
C GLU A 94 6.05 2.52 -14.68
N HIS A 95 4.97 2.04 -15.32
CA HIS A 95 4.15 2.83 -16.24
C HIS A 95 2.99 3.54 -15.55
N LEU A 96 2.56 3.01 -14.40
CA LEU A 96 1.33 3.43 -13.75
C LEU A 96 1.33 4.89 -13.25
N PRO A 97 2.43 5.48 -12.75
CA PRO A 97 2.43 6.90 -12.38
C PRO A 97 2.11 7.84 -13.54
N LYS A 98 2.58 7.51 -14.75
CA LYS A 98 2.26 8.29 -15.96
C LYS A 98 0.82 8.08 -16.38
N LEU A 99 0.32 6.86 -16.27
CA LEU A 99 -1.07 6.55 -16.63
C LEU A 99 -2.06 7.20 -15.64
N LEU A 100 -1.78 7.18 -14.34
CA LEU A 100 -2.52 7.90 -13.31
C LEU A 100 -2.65 9.38 -13.66
N TRP A 101 -1.56 10.01 -14.11
CA TRP A 101 -1.63 11.39 -14.58
C TRP A 101 -2.51 11.58 -15.79
N VAL A 102 -2.33 10.77 -16.83
CA VAL A 102 -3.07 10.94 -18.09
C VAL A 102 -4.57 10.80 -17.83
N VAL A 103 -4.96 9.87 -16.97
CA VAL A 103 -6.35 9.53 -16.70
C VAL A 103 -7.00 10.47 -15.68
N HIS A 104 -6.31 10.79 -14.58
CA HIS A 104 -6.88 11.54 -13.45
C HIS A 104 -6.27 12.93 -13.24
N GLY A 105 -5.27 13.33 -14.03
CA GLY A 105 -4.54 14.57 -13.83
C GLY A 105 -3.60 14.56 -12.60
N GLU A 106 -3.47 13.42 -11.91
CA GLU A 106 -2.78 13.31 -10.62
C GLU A 106 -1.31 12.89 -10.75
N ARG A 107 -0.44 13.33 -9.83
CA ARG A 107 0.94 12.84 -9.67
C ARG A 107 1.04 12.00 -8.40
N LEU A 108 1.97 11.03 -8.40
CA LEU A 108 2.43 10.44 -7.15
C LEU A 108 3.03 11.53 -6.24
N PRO A 109 2.65 11.61 -4.95
CA PRO A 109 3.17 12.62 -4.03
C PRO A 109 4.68 12.52 -3.75
N ASP A 110 5.23 11.30 -3.65
CA ASP A 110 6.65 11.04 -3.39
C ASP A 110 7.23 10.11 -4.46
N LEU A 111 7.72 10.71 -5.55
CA LEU A 111 8.41 10.02 -6.63
C LEU A 111 9.76 9.42 -6.21
N ASP A 112 10.42 9.97 -5.17
CA ASP A 112 11.71 9.47 -4.72
C ASP A 112 11.54 8.11 -4.02
N SER A 113 10.58 8.00 -3.10
CA SER A 113 10.28 6.70 -2.47
C SER A 113 9.80 5.67 -3.49
N PHE A 114 9.00 6.08 -4.48
CA PHE A 114 8.57 5.20 -5.57
C PHE A 114 9.76 4.64 -6.35
N GLU A 115 10.71 5.49 -6.75
CA GLU A 115 11.85 5.04 -7.56
C GLU A 115 12.82 4.17 -6.75
N LYS A 116 13.02 4.48 -5.46
CA LYS A 116 13.79 3.64 -4.55
C LYS A 116 13.15 2.27 -4.39
N LEU A 117 11.84 2.20 -4.12
CA LEU A 117 11.10 0.95 -4.02
C LEU A 117 11.18 0.14 -5.33
N ARG A 118 10.97 0.79 -6.48
CA ARG A 118 11.02 0.14 -7.79
C ARG A 118 12.38 -0.51 -8.06
N LYS A 119 13.48 0.19 -7.74
CA LYS A 119 14.83 -0.36 -7.84
C LYS A 119 15.06 -1.51 -6.87
N ALA A 120 14.62 -1.37 -5.62
CA ALA A 120 14.74 -2.41 -4.60
C ALA A 120 13.99 -3.69 -5.00
N ARG A 121 12.73 -3.56 -5.44
CA ARG A 121 11.92 -4.67 -5.97
C ARG A 121 12.63 -5.38 -7.11
N ASN A 122 13.15 -4.64 -8.09
CA ASN A 122 13.87 -5.23 -9.22
C ASN A 122 15.13 -5.98 -8.78
N ALA A 123 15.87 -5.46 -7.79
CA ALA A 123 17.03 -6.13 -7.22
C ALA A 123 16.65 -7.46 -6.55
N ILE A 124 15.64 -7.44 -5.67
CA ILE A 124 15.16 -8.61 -4.93
C ILE A 124 14.62 -9.69 -5.88
N GLN A 125 13.84 -9.31 -6.89
CA GLN A 125 13.19 -10.27 -7.80
C GLN A 125 14.16 -11.00 -8.73
N HIS A 126 15.25 -10.35 -9.14
CA HIS A 126 16.09 -10.86 -10.23
C HIS A 126 17.53 -11.18 -9.82
N PHE A 127 17.99 -10.68 -8.68
CA PHE A 127 19.39 -10.78 -8.28
C PHE A 127 19.50 -11.25 -6.83
N CYS A 128 19.55 -10.31 -5.90
CA CYS A 128 19.77 -10.52 -4.48
C CYS A 128 19.17 -9.37 -3.67
N ALA A 129 19.06 -9.55 -2.36
CA ALA A 129 18.64 -8.48 -1.46
C ALA A 129 19.59 -7.27 -1.65
N PRO A 130 19.06 -6.08 -1.99
CA PRO A 130 19.88 -4.89 -2.18
C PRO A 130 20.47 -4.46 -0.84
N ASP A 131 21.60 -3.75 -0.89
CA ASP A 131 22.25 -3.16 0.30
C ASP A 131 21.44 -1.93 0.78
N ILE A 132 20.25 -2.20 1.28
CA ILE A 132 19.32 -1.24 1.86
C ILE A 132 19.21 -1.61 3.33
N GLY A 133 19.67 -0.72 4.21
CA GLY A 133 19.78 -1.02 5.64
C GLY A 133 18.46 -1.46 6.27
N CYS A 134 17.36 -0.80 5.91
CA CYS A 134 16.03 -1.09 6.45
C CYS A 134 15.00 -1.19 5.30
N PRO A 135 14.82 -2.38 4.69
CA PRO A 135 13.86 -2.57 3.61
C PRO A 135 12.40 -2.31 4.02
N GLY A 136 12.02 -2.70 5.25
CA GLY A 136 10.69 -2.40 5.81
C GLY A 136 10.39 -0.91 5.86
N ASP A 137 11.34 -0.08 6.27
CA ASP A 137 11.19 1.37 6.30
C ASP A 137 10.95 1.95 4.91
N LEU A 138 11.64 1.43 3.89
CA LEU A 138 11.42 1.84 2.51
C LEU A 138 10.03 1.44 2.00
N ALA A 139 9.57 0.23 2.34
CA ALA A 139 8.21 -0.23 2.02
C ALA A 139 7.15 0.69 2.64
N LEU A 140 7.23 0.93 3.96
CA LEU A 140 6.32 1.83 4.67
C LEU A 140 6.39 3.27 4.13
N THR A 141 7.59 3.77 3.87
CA THR A 141 7.77 5.12 3.28
C THR A 141 7.04 5.23 1.95
N PHE A 142 7.17 4.25 1.07
CA PHE A 142 6.45 4.24 -0.20
C PHE A 142 4.93 4.19 0.02
N LEU A 143 4.45 3.26 0.86
CA LEU A 143 3.03 3.05 1.11
C LEU A 143 2.38 4.31 1.69
N TYR A 144 2.92 4.87 2.76
CA TYR A 144 2.28 5.97 3.48
C TYR A 144 2.48 7.33 2.82
N ARG A 145 3.51 7.51 1.98
CA ARG A 145 3.67 8.76 1.22
C ARG A 145 2.94 8.77 -0.11
N ASN A 146 2.69 7.61 -0.71
CA ASN A 146 2.03 7.54 -2.02
C ASN A 146 0.68 6.83 -1.99
N ILE A 147 0.63 5.63 -1.44
CA ILE A 147 -0.55 4.75 -1.55
C ILE A 147 -1.64 5.19 -0.58
N ASP A 148 -1.32 5.41 0.70
CA ASP A 148 -2.27 5.89 1.71
C ASP A 148 -3.06 7.14 1.26
N PRO A 149 -2.43 8.26 0.84
CA PRO A 149 -3.18 9.42 0.38
C PRO A 149 -3.98 9.18 -0.92
N LEU A 150 -3.54 8.24 -1.77
CA LEU A 150 -4.28 7.85 -2.97
C LEU A 150 -5.54 7.07 -2.62
N ILE A 151 -5.42 6.00 -1.83
CA ILE A 151 -6.56 5.16 -1.48
C ILE A 151 -7.54 5.90 -0.59
N LYS A 152 -7.05 6.82 0.26
CA LYS A 152 -7.90 7.72 1.02
C LYS A 152 -8.77 8.58 0.12
N ARG A 153 -8.22 9.12 -0.96
CA ARG A 153 -8.95 10.00 -1.88
C ARG A 153 -9.93 9.27 -2.78
N HIS A 154 -9.51 8.13 -3.32
CA HIS A 154 -10.26 7.41 -4.37
C HIS A 154 -11.19 6.32 -3.83
N PHE A 155 -10.92 5.80 -2.62
CA PHE A 155 -11.71 4.74 -1.99
C PHE A 155 -12.19 5.09 -0.58
N SER A 156 -11.79 6.23 -0.02
CA SER A 156 -12.12 6.63 1.37
C SER A 156 -11.66 5.63 2.43
N VAL A 157 -10.57 4.90 2.18
CA VAL A 157 -9.99 3.93 3.12
C VAL A 157 -8.63 4.41 3.63
N ASP A 158 -8.29 4.04 4.86
CA ASP A 158 -7.05 4.39 5.54
C ASP A 158 -6.08 3.19 5.51
N ALA A 159 -4.82 3.42 5.09
CA ALA A 159 -3.85 2.32 4.93
C ALA A 159 -3.51 1.61 6.25
N VAL A 160 -3.61 2.33 7.38
CA VAL A 160 -3.33 1.82 8.73
C VAL A 160 -4.30 0.74 9.19
N ASN A 161 -5.47 0.65 8.57
CA ASN A 161 -6.48 -0.37 8.91
C ASN A 161 -6.20 -1.72 8.25
N PHE A 162 -5.21 -1.80 7.36
CA PHE A 162 -4.79 -3.04 6.70
C PHE A 162 -3.61 -3.65 7.43
N ILE A 163 -3.89 -4.17 8.61
CA ILE A 163 -2.98 -4.95 9.45
C ILE A 163 -3.83 -5.79 10.40
N GLU A 164 -3.29 -6.87 10.97
CA GLU A 164 -3.99 -7.59 12.03
C GLU A 164 -4.29 -6.66 13.22
N PRO A 165 -5.51 -6.68 13.79
CA PRO A 165 -5.94 -5.71 14.80
C PRO A 165 -5.06 -5.67 16.06
N ASP A 166 -4.44 -6.79 16.44
CA ASP A 166 -3.53 -6.89 17.58
C ASP A 166 -2.12 -6.33 17.29
N GLU A 167 -1.79 -6.13 16.02
CA GLU A 167 -0.50 -5.62 15.54
C GLU A 167 -0.50 -4.11 15.24
N ILE A 168 -1.68 -3.47 15.18
CA ILE A 168 -1.83 -2.05 14.81
C ILE A 168 -0.96 -1.10 15.64
N GLY A 169 -0.77 -1.41 16.93
CA GLY A 169 0.09 -0.62 17.81
C GLY A 169 1.54 -0.59 17.33
N TYR A 170 2.09 -1.74 16.91
CA TYR A 170 3.46 -1.84 16.40
C TYR A 170 3.62 -1.12 15.06
N LEU A 171 2.62 -1.21 14.18
CA LEU A 171 2.62 -0.45 12.93
C LEU A 171 2.65 1.05 13.21
N VAL A 172 1.73 1.56 14.03
CA VAL A 172 1.68 2.99 14.34
C VAL A 172 2.95 3.46 15.05
N GLU A 173 3.50 2.66 15.97
CA GLU A 173 4.81 2.94 16.56
C GLU A 173 5.90 3.12 15.51
N HIS A 174 5.98 2.18 14.55
CA HIS A 174 6.99 2.21 13.49
C HIS A 174 6.80 3.42 12.55
N LEU A 175 5.56 3.75 12.20
CA LEU A 175 5.23 4.94 11.41
C LEU A 175 5.63 6.22 12.14
N ILE A 176 5.42 6.29 13.47
CA ILE A 176 5.85 7.41 14.31
C ILE A 176 7.38 7.52 14.30
N ARG A 177 8.11 6.42 14.53
CA ARG A 177 9.58 6.42 14.50
C ARG A 177 10.15 6.95 13.18
N LEU A 178 9.46 6.73 12.06
CA LEU A 178 9.84 7.21 10.73
C LEU A 178 9.28 8.60 10.37
N GLU A 179 8.51 9.23 11.27
CA GLU A 179 7.75 10.46 11.02
C GLU A 179 6.88 10.40 9.75
N LEU A 180 6.29 9.24 9.47
CA LEU A 180 5.38 9.05 8.34
C LEU A 180 3.97 9.48 8.73
N SER A 181 3.40 10.42 7.97
CA SER A 181 1.98 10.74 8.09
C SER A 181 1.13 9.59 7.58
N PHE A 182 0.02 9.33 8.25
CA PHE A 182 -0.93 8.29 7.87
C PHE A 182 -2.37 8.76 8.01
N SER A 183 -3.22 8.40 7.05
CA SER A 183 -4.65 8.71 7.10
C SER A 183 -5.33 7.90 8.19
N SER A 184 -6.32 8.51 8.85
CA SER A 184 -7.21 7.82 9.78
C SER A 184 -8.55 8.54 9.83
N SER A 185 -9.64 7.85 9.52
CA SER A 185 -11.01 8.37 9.65
C SER A 185 -11.49 8.37 11.09
N GLU A 186 -10.95 7.45 11.89
CA GLU A 186 -11.32 7.22 13.28
C GLU A 186 -10.09 7.45 14.17
N VAL A 187 -10.32 7.58 15.47
CA VAL A 187 -9.23 7.66 16.43
C VAL A 187 -8.71 6.24 16.68
N ILE A 188 -7.41 6.03 16.51
CA ILE A 188 -6.79 4.72 16.70
C ILE A 188 -6.49 4.52 18.19
N GLU A 189 -7.12 3.52 18.80
CA GLU A 189 -6.87 3.15 20.19
C GLU A 189 -5.62 2.28 20.29
N ILE A 190 -4.62 2.73 21.05
CA ILE A 190 -3.33 2.03 21.20
C ILE A 190 -2.90 2.04 22.67
N SER A 191 -2.28 0.95 23.13
CA SER A 191 -1.66 0.90 24.45
C SER A 191 -0.55 1.94 24.59
N GLU A 192 -0.59 2.74 25.67
CA GLU A 192 0.39 3.80 25.95
C GLU A 192 1.85 3.30 25.96
N PHE A 193 2.06 2.08 26.44
CA PHE A 193 3.38 1.44 26.51
C PHE A 193 4.00 1.22 25.14
N VAL A 194 3.21 1.12 24.08
CA VAL A 194 3.69 0.80 22.74
C VAL A 194 4.29 2.03 22.04
N ILE A 195 3.78 3.25 22.31
CA ILE A 195 4.12 4.42 21.49
C ILE A 195 4.77 5.59 22.24
N SER A 196 4.84 5.54 23.58
CA SER A 196 5.39 6.64 24.40
C SER A 196 6.85 6.95 24.09
N GLU A 197 7.70 5.93 23.94
CA GLU A 197 9.11 6.09 23.55
C GLU A 197 9.24 6.63 22.12
N ALA A 198 8.44 6.12 21.19
CA ALA A 198 8.46 6.57 19.80
C ALA A 198 8.10 8.06 19.70
N LEU A 199 7.02 8.50 20.36
CA LEU A 199 6.61 9.90 20.39
C LEU A 199 7.65 10.81 21.03
N ALA A 200 8.43 10.33 22.01
CA ALA A 200 9.45 11.13 22.68
C ALA A 200 10.54 11.64 21.70
N ASN A 201 10.81 10.88 20.64
CA ASN A 201 11.96 11.09 19.74
C ASN A 201 11.62 11.76 18.40
N VAL A 202 10.35 12.10 18.15
CA VAL A 202 9.92 12.77 16.90
C VAL A 202 9.85 14.28 17.01
N SER A 203 9.81 14.95 15.86
CA SER A 203 9.62 16.39 15.74
C SER A 203 8.31 16.87 16.38
N GLY A 204 8.33 18.04 17.02
CA GLY A 204 7.16 18.60 17.69
C GLY A 204 5.99 18.90 16.74
N ALA A 205 6.28 19.21 15.47
CA ALA A 205 5.27 19.41 14.44
C ALA A 205 4.55 18.10 14.08
N TYR A 206 5.32 17.02 13.91
CA TYR A 206 4.76 15.69 13.65
C TYR A 206 3.95 15.18 14.84
N ARG A 207 4.50 15.28 16.07
CA ARG A 207 3.83 14.87 17.30
C ARG A 207 2.43 15.48 17.42
N LYS A 208 2.32 16.81 17.27
CA LYS A 208 1.05 17.53 17.36
C LYS A 208 0.02 17.07 16.31
N ASN A 209 0.48 16.64 15.13
CA ASN A 209 -0.41 16.13 14.09
C ASN A 209 -0.92 14.72 14.42
N VAL A 210 -0.05 13.85 14.92
CA VAL A 210 -0.40 12.46 15.24
C VAL A 210 -1.25 12.35 16.49
N GLU A 211 -0.98 13.14 17.54
CA GLU A 211 -1.74 13.15 18.80
C GLU A 211 -3.25 13.40 18.59
N GLN A 212 -3.65 14.02 17.48
CA GLN A 212 -5.06 14.23 17.15
C GLN A 212 -5.76 12.97 16.59
N ARG A 213 -4.99 11.94 16.24
CA ARG A 213 -5.46 10.72 15.54
C ARG A 213 -5.33 9.46 16.39
N ILE A 214 -4.65 9.53 17.53
CA ILE A 214 -4.42 8.40 18.42
C ILE A 214 -5.07 8.65 19.79
N CYS A 215 -5.65 7.61 20.37
CA CYS A 215 -6.09 7.58 21.76
C CYS A 215 -5.24 6.57 22.52
N GLN A 216 -4.57 7.02 23.57
CA GLN A 216 -3.77 6.16 24.43
C GLN A 216 -4.63 5.61 25.57
N TYR A 217 -4.52 4.33 25.84
CA TYR A 217 -5.16 3.68 26.99
C TYR A 217 -4.18 2.74 27.71
N GLN A 218 -4.47 2.46 28.98
CA GLN A 218 -3.75 1.45 29.75
C GLN A 218 -4.39 0.09 29.46
N ARG A 219 -3.62 -0.85 28.93
CA ARG A 219 -4.07 -2.24 28.76
C ARG A 219 -4.17 -2.84 30.17
N GLU A 220 -5.38 -3.16 30.63
CA GLU A 220 -5.54 -3.90 31.89
C GLU A 220 -4.90 -5.28 31.73
N ASP A 221 -3.94 -5.63 32.58
CA ASP A 221 -3.30 -6.94 32.59
C ASP A 221 -4.33 -7.99 33.03
N PRO A 222 -4.78 -8.92 32.17
CA PRO A 222 -5.76 -9.94 32.54
C PRO A 222 -5.21 -10.98 33.54
N ASN A 223 -3.91 -10.91 33.86
CA ASN A 223 -3.23 -11.76 34.85
C ASN A 223 -2.87 -11.01 36.15
N ALA A 224 -3.31 -9.76 36.32
CA ALA A 224 -3.16 -9.02 37.57
C ALA A 224 -4.32 -9.34 38.52
N SER A 225 -4.40 -10.59 39.00
CA SER A 225 -5.27 -11.02 40.12
C SER A 225 -4.70 -12.24 40.81
#